data_AF-A0AAE5XK43-F1
#
_entry.id   AF-A0AAE5XK43-F1
#
_cell.length_a   1.000
_cell.length_b   1.000
_cell.length_c   1.000
_cell.angle_alpha   90.00
_cell.angle_beta   90.00
_cell.angle_gamma   90.00
#
_symmetry.space_group_name_H-M   'P 1'
#
loop_
_entity.id
_entity.type
_entity.pdbx_description
1 polymer ?
#
loop_
_entity_poly.entity_id
_entity_poly.type
_entity_poly.pdbx_seq_one_letter_code
_entity_poly.pdbx_strand_id
1 'polypeptide(L)'
;MDKVTINPCLKYHSLKMLMTLDLNKAVELLAREYGDSFCLDISLMNDAERERCMDVSGAVAIVRERFWIIEKENGEDLIRRKDLEKKIVDKGQK
;
A
#
# COMPACT_ATOMS: atom_id res chain seq x y z
N MET A 1 -16.76 -25.15 -3.40
CA MET A 1 -16.49 -23.77 -3.83
C MET A 1 -15.20 -23.37 -3.16
N ASP A 2 -14.11 -23.33 -3.91
CA ASP A 2 -12.81 -22.94 -3.35
C ASP A 2 -12.87 -21.48 -2.88
N LYS A 3 -12.38 -21.22 -1.67
CA LYS A 3 -12.31 -19.86 -1.12
C LYS A 3 -11.36 -19.04 -2.00
N VAL A 4 -11.89 -18.00 -2.64
CA VAL A 4 -11.08 -16.96 -3.28
C VAL A 4 -10.14 -16.40 -2.21
N THR A 5 -8.83 -16.60 -2.41
CA THR A 5 -7.82 -16.13 -1.46
C THR A 5 -7.36 -14.76 -1.91
N ILE A 6 -7.96 -13.74 -1.30
CA ILE A 6 -7.58 -12.35 -1.51
C ILE A 6 -6.29 -12.11 -0.72
N ASN A 7 -5.19 -11.82 -1.43
CA ASN A 7 -3.93 -11.48 -0.79
C ASN A 7 -3.66 -9.98 -1.00
N PRO A 8 -3.97 -9.11 -0.04
CA PRO A 8 -3.59 -7.71 -0.14
C PRO A 8 -2.06 -7.59 -0.11
N CYS A 9 -1.52 -6.63 -0.85
CA CYS A 9 -0.09 -6.33 -0.92
C CYS A 9 0.12 -4.84 -0.67
N LEU A 10 1.04 -4.51 0.23
CA LEU A 10 1.38 -3.13 0.59
C LEU A 10 2.69 -2.74 -0.10
N LYS A 11 2.59 -1.97 -1.19
CA LYS A 11 3.76 -1.54 -1.96
C LYS A 11 4.27 -0.18 -1.50
N TYR A 12 5.59 -0.05 -1.36
CA TYR A 12 6.24 1.21 -0.96
C TYR A 12 7.07 1.80 -2.09
N HIS A 13 7.17 3.12 -2.13
CA HIS A 13 7.98 3.78 -3.14
C HIS A 13 9.47 3.85 -2.75
N SER A 14 9.80 3.84 -1.45
CA SER A 14 11.18 3.82 -0.95
C SER A 14 11.26 3.32 0.49
N LEU A 15 12.42 2.76 0.86
CA LEU A 15 12.71 2.33 2.22
C LEU A 15 12.53 3.45 3.24
N LYS A 16 12.92 4.68 2.87
CA LYS A 16 12.76 5.86 3.75
C LYS A 16 11.29 6.08 4.13
N MET A 17 10.34 5.78 3.25
CA MET A 17 8.92 6.00 3.52
C MET A 17 8.19 4.78 4.06
N LEU A 18 8.74 3.59 3.87
CA LEU A 18 8.41 2.46 4.74
C LEU A 18 8.63 2.85 6.21
N MET A 19 9.77 3.48 6.51
CA MET A 19 10.08 3.91 7.89
C MET A 19 9.19 5.04 8.42
N THR A 20 8.42 5.73 7.56
CA THR A 20 7.48 6.79 8.00
C THR A 20 6.04 6.28 8.14
N LEU A 21 5.78 5.02 7.80
CA LEU A 21 4.47 4.41 8.02
C LEU A 21 4.36 3.85 9.44
N ASP A 22 3.24 4.13 10.11
CA ASP A 22 2.87 3.37 11.30
C ASP A 22 2.41 1.96 10.89
N LEU A 23 3.37 1.03 10.88
CA LEU A 23 3.14 -0.37 10.52
C LEU A 23 2.13 -1.05 11.45
N ASN A 24 2.12 -0.69 12.75
CA ASN A 24 1.15 -1.25 13.70
C ASN A 24 -0.26 -0.84 13.32
N LYS A 25 -0.47 0.43 12.94
CA LYS A 25 -1.77 0.91 12.49
C LYS A 25 -2.19 0.25 11.17
N ALA A 26 -1.25 0.04 10.25
CA ALA A 26 -1.52 -0.67 9.00
C ALA A 26 -1.99 -2.10 9.24
N VAL A 27 -1.27 -2.87 10.07
CA VAL A 27 -1.63 -4.25 10.43
C VAL A 27 -2.97 -4.30 11.17
N GLU A 28 -3.22 -3.40 12.13
CA GLU A 28 -4.49 -3.31 12.86
C GLU A 28 -5.68 -3.09 11.91
N LEU A 29 -5.52 -2.22 10.91
CA LEU A 29 -6.57 -1.93 9.94
C LEU A 29 -6.80 -3.08 8.97
N LEU A 30 -5.74 -3.73 8.48
CA LEU A 30 -5.85 -4.89 7.61
C LEU A 30 -6.49 -6.08 8.34
N ALA A 31 -6.11 -6.35 9.59
CA ALA A 31 -6.71 -7.40 10.41
C ALA A 31 -8.20 -7.15 10.70
N ARG A 32 -8.61 -5.88 10.86
CA ARG A 32 -10.03 -5.54 11.02
C ARG A 32 -10.85 -5.75 9.75
N GLU A 33 -10.26 -5.46 8.59
CA GLU A 33 -10.96 -5.54 7.31
C GLU A 33 -11.04 -7.00 6.80
N TYR A 34 -9.94 -7.74 6.92
CA TYR A 34 -9.78 -9.07 6.30
C TYR A 34 -9.68 -10.21 7.32
N GLY A 35 -9.80 -9.93 8.62
CA GLY A 35 -9.62 -10.93 9.68
C GLY A 35 -8.19 -11.49 9.69
N ASP A 36 -8.06 -12.81 9.84
CA ASP A 36 -6.77 -13.51 9.79
C ASP A 36 -6.32 -13.85 8.35
N SER A 37 -7.08 -13.44 7.35
CA SER A 37 -6.86 -13.79 5.94
C SER A 37 -6.24 -12.63 5.16
N PHE A 38 -5.04 -12.21 5.57
CA PHE A 38 -4.25 -11.26 4.79
C PHE A 38 -2.76 -11.62 4.80
N CYS A 39 -2.09 -11.31 3.70
CA CYS A 39 -0.64 -11.28 3.63
C CYS A 39 -0.18 -9.81 3.70
N LEU A 40 0.99 -9.56 4.27
CA LEU A 40 1.65 -8.27 4.16
C LEU A 40 2.95 -8.47 3.39
N ASP A 41 2.86 -8.37 2.07
CA ASP A 41 4.04 -8.33 1.21
C ASP A 41 4.48 -6.88 1.02
N ILE A 42 5.67 -6.56 1.54
CA ILE A 42 6.30 -5.23 1.49
C ILE A 42 7.30 -5.24 0.33
N SER A 43 6.85 -4.76 -0.82
CA SER A 43 7.69 -4.67 -2.02
C SER A 43 7.93 -3.21 -2.44
N LEU A 44 9.10 -2.94 -3.00
CA LEU A 44 9.35 -1.66 -3.66
C LEU A 44 8.55 -1.57 -4.97
N MET A 45 7.99 -0.40 -5.26
CA MET A 45 7.35 -0.11 -6.54
C MET A 45 8.35 -0.16 -7.69
N ASN A 46 7.91 -0.71 -8.83
CA ASN A 46 8.67 -0.64 -10.08
C ASN A 46 8.70 0.79 -10.64
N ASP A 47 9.50 1.04 -11.68
CA ASP A 47 9.71 2.41 -12.18
C ASP A 47 8.42 3.05 -12.74
N ALA A 48 7.55 2.28 -13.38
CA ALA A 48 6.26 2.79 -13.89
C ALA A 48 5.28 3.13 -12.76
N GLU A 49 5.22 2.33 -11.70
CA GLU A 49 4.47 2.63 -10.47
C GLU A 49 5.03 3.88 -9.78
N ARG A 50 6.36 4.00 -9.73
CA ARG A 50 7.06 5.12 -9.13
C ARG A 50 6.81 6.43 -9.89
N GLU A 51 6.88 6.42 -11.21
CA GLU A 51 6.63 7.58 -12.07
C GLU A 51 5.23 8.15 -11.84
N ARG A 52 4.22 7.29 -11.70
CA ARG A 52 2.84 7.70 -11.36
C ARG A 52 2.72 8.42 -10.02
N CYS A 53 3.64 8.16 -9.10
CA CYS A 53 3.68 8.78 -7.77
C CYS A 53 4.61 9.99 -7.69
N MET A 54 5.43 10.25 -8.72
CA MET A 54 6.45 11.30 -8.68
C MET A 54 5.97 12.56 -9.39
N ASP A 55 6.29 13.70 -8.79
CA ASP A 55 6.28 15.00 -9.42
C ASP A 55 7.69 15.55 -9.47
N VAL A 56 8.10 16.06 -10.63
CA VAL A 56 9.43 16.61 -10.82
C VAL A 56 9.29 18.13 -10.90
N SER A 57 9.66 18.80 -9.80
CA SER A 57 9.72 20.26 -9.76
C SER A 57 11.19 20.70 -9.74
N GLY A 58 11.72 21.05 -10.91
CA GLY A 58 13.12 21.41 -11.07
C GLY A 58 14.08 20.28 -10.67
N ALA A 59 15.00 20.55 -9.74
CA ALA A 59 15.98 19.58 -9.24
C ALA A 59 15.47 18.69 -8.10
N VAL A 60 14.22 18.86 -7.67
CA VAL A 60 13.65 18.12 -6.54
C VAL A 60 12.57 17.15 -7.04
N ALA A 61 12.79 15.87 -6.79
CA ALA A 61 11.77 14.84 -6.96
C ALA A 61 10.88 14.79 -5.73
N ILE A 62 9.60 15.10 -5.90
CA ILE A 62 8.58 15.04 -4.84
C ILE A 62 7.77 13.77 -5.04
N VAL A 63 7.69 12.93 -4.01
CA VAL A 63 6.81 11.77 -4.04
C VAL A 63 5.46 12.16 -3.46
N ARG A 64 4.40 12.06 -4.26
CA ARG A 64 3.02 12.42 -3.90
C ARG A 64 2.36 11.40 -2.97
N GLU A 65 2.70 10.12 -3.09
CA GLU A 65 2.06 9.02 -2.36
C GLU A 65 3.09 8.13 -1.65
N ARG A 66 2.83 7.76 -0.38
CA ARG A 66 3.81 7.02 0.47
C ARG A 66 3.81 5.50 0.24
N PHE A 67 2.67 4.93 -0.12
CA PHE A 67 2.48 3.49 -0.33
C PHE A 67 1.16 3.25 -1.07
N TRP A 68 1.00 2.06 -1.66
CA TRP A 68 -0.28 1.56 -2.19
C TRP A 68 -0.69 0.26 -1.52
N ILE A 69 -1.99 0.09 -1.30
CA ILE A 69 -2.58 -1.23 -0.98
C ILE A 69 -3.24 -1.73 -2.25
N ILE A 70 -2.74 -2.87 -2.74
CA ILE A 70 -3.27 -3.53 -3.92
C ILE A 70 -3.85 -4.87 -3.50
N GLU A 71 -5.11 -5.06 -3.85
CA GLU A 71 -5.83 -6.30 -3.68
C GLU A 71 -5.75 -7.08 -5.00
N LYS A 72 -5.23 -8.31 -4.96
CA LYS A 72 -5.20 -9.19 -6.14
C LYS A 72 -6.35 -10.17 -6.05
N GLU A 73 -7.31 -10.04 -6.96
CA GLU A 73 -8.38 -11.03 -7.15
C GLU A 73 -7.90 -12.09 -8.16
N ASN A 74 -8.29 -13.36 -7.95
CA ASN A 74 -7.77 -14.54 -8.65
C ASN A 74 -7.50 -14.29 -10.15
N GLY A 75 -6.22 -14.17 -10.51
CA GLY A 75 -5.77 -14.10 -11.89
C GLY A 75 -5.11 -12.77 -12.24
N GLU A 76 -5.86 -11.68 -12.37
CA GLU A 76 -5.37 -10.54 -13.15
C GLU A 76 -5.74 -9.16 -12.62
N ASP A 77 -6.85 -9.03 -11.87
CA ASP A 77 -7.31 -7.72 -11.45
C ASP A 77 -6.61 -7.23 -10.17
N LEU A 78 -5.97 -6.08 -10.31
CA LEU A 78 -5.32 -5.33 -9.24
C LEU A 78 -6.22 -4.17 -8.83
N ILE A 79 -6.88 -4.28 -7.69
CA ILE A 79 -7.74 -3.23 -7.15
C ILE A 79 -6.94 -2.41 -6.13
N ARG A 80 -6.84 -1.10 -6.34
CA ARG A 80 -6.21 -0.20 -5.37
C ARG A 80 -7.19 0.20 -4.27
N ARG A 81 -6.87 -0.13 -3.01
CA ARG A 81 -7.69 0.17 -1.81
C ARG A 81 -7.37 1.54 -1.21
N LYS A 82 -7.72 2.59 -1.97
CA LYS A 82 -7.50 4.00 -1.56
C LYS A 82 -8.19 4.37 -0.24
N ASP A 83 -9.30 3.72 0.08
CA ASP A 83 -10.04 3.89 1.32
C ASP A 83 -9.21 3.45 2.55
N LEU A 84 -8.51 2.30 2.44
CA LEU A 84 -7.63 1.80 3.49
C LEU A 84 -6.35 2.62 3.58
N GLU A 85 -5.76 3.00 2.43
CA GLU A 85 -4.59 3.88 2.39
C GLU A 85 -4.84 5.18 3.17
N LYS A 86 -5.98 5.85 2.90
CA LYS A 86 -6.37 7.07 3.60
C LYS A 86 -6.56 6.84 5.09
N LYS A 87 -7.24 5.76 5.50
CA LYS A 87 -7.45 5.43 6.93
C LYS A 87 -6.12 5.21 7.67
N ILE A 88 -5.14 4.58 7.03
CA ILE A 88 -3.81 4.36 7.64
C ILE A 88 -3.08 5.70 7.79
N VAL A 89 -3.10 6.56 6.78
CA VAL A 89 -2.48 7.89 6.86
C VAL A 89 -3.12 8.72 7.97
N ASP A 90 -4.45 8.82 7.98
CA ASP A 90 -5.18 9.65 8.94
C ASP A 90 -5.00 9.16 10.39
N LYS A 91 -4.90 7.84 10.61
CA LYS A 91 -4.75 7.26 11.96
C LYS A 91 -3.31 7.02 12.40
N GLY A 92 -2.37 7.01 11.46
CA GLY A 92 -0.95 6.71 11.69
C GLY A 92 -0.08 7.96 11.82
N GLN A 93 -0.63 9.16 11.55
CA GLN A 93 0.03 10.41 11.89
C GLN A 93 -0.09 10.68 13.38
N LYS A 94 1.05 10.66 14.09
CA LYS A 94 1.23 11.22 15.43
C LYS A 94 2.00 12.54 15.32
#